data_AF-A0A379SI41-F1
#
_entry.id   AF-A0A379SI41-F1
#
_cell.length_a   1.000
_cell.length_b   1.000
_cell.length_c   1.000
_cell.angle_alpha   90.00
_cell.angle_beta   90.00
_cell.angle_gamma   90.00
#
_symmetry.space_group_name_H-M   'P 1'
#
loop_
_entity.id
_entity.type
_entity.pdbx_description
1 polymer ?
#
loop_
_entity_poly.entity_id
_entity_poly.type
_entity_poly.pdbx_seq_one_letter_code
_entity_poly.pdbx_strand_id
1 'polypeptide(L)'
;MNMKLTTLFAAAFAVVGFCKTASAVTYPLPTDGSRLIGQNQVITVPEGNTQPLEYFAAEYQMGLSNMLEANPGVDTFLPKGGTVLNIPQQLILPDTVHEGIIINSAEMRLYYYPKRHEHRYRPADRYRSVR
;
A
#
# COMPACT_ATOMS: atom_id res chain seq x y z
N MET A 1 -14.18 -16.38 -39.59
CA MET A 1 -15.05 -16.21 -38.41
C MET A 1 -15.21 -14.71 -38.17
N ASN A 2 -16.32 -14.11 -38.59
CA ASN A 2 -16.54 -12.67 -38.51
C ASN A 2 -17.29 -12.36 -37.20
N MET A 3 -16.59 -11.83 -36.21
CA MET A 3 -17.19 -11.44 -34.94
C MET A 3 -17.91 -10.10 -35.11
N LYS A 4 -19.16 -10.00 -34.63
CA LYS A 4 -19.97 -8.77 -34.76
C LYS A 4 -19.38 -7.66 -33.90
N LEU A 5 -19.39 -6.43 -34.39
CA LEU A 5 -18.81 -5.25 -33.70
C LEU A 5 -19.41 -5.02 -32.30
N THR A 6 -20.68 -5.36 -32.10
CA THR A 6 -21.34 -5.31 -30.79
C THR A 6 -20.75 -6.30 -29.78
N THR A 7 -20.29 -7.46 -30.24
CA THR A 7 -19.62 -8.46 -29.42
C THR A 7 -18.24 -7.98 -28.96
N LEU A 8 -17.54 -7.19 -29.79
CA LEU A 8 -16.26 -6.58 -29.43
C LEU A 8 -16.43 -5.50 -28.35
N PHE A 9 -17.44 -4.63 -28.46
CA PHE A 9 -17.71 -3.62 -27.44
C PHE A 9 -18.14 -4.23 -26.10
N ALA A 10 -19.00 -5.26 -26.11
CA ALA A 10 -19.41 -5.96 -24.90
C ALA A 10 -18.22 -6.64 -24.19
N ALA A 11 -17.33 -7.27 -24.95
CA ALA A 11 -16.11 -7.88 -24.41
C ALA A 11 -15.16 -6.82 -23.81
N ALA A 12 -14.96 -5.68 -24.49
CA ALA A 12 -14.11 -4.60 -23.96
C ALA A 12 -14.66 -4.02 -22.65
N PHE A 13 -15.97 -3.82 -22.55
CA PHE A 13 -16.60 -3.32 -21.32
C PHE A 13 -16.49 -4.33 -20.16
N ALA A 14 -16.62 -5.62 -20.44
CA ALA A 14 -16.42 -6.69 -19.46
C ALA A 14 -14.97 -6.75 -18.94
N VAL A 15 -13.98 -6.54 -19.82
CA VAL A 15 -12.55 -6.52 -19.43
C VAL A 15 -12.23 -5.33 -18.53
N VAL A 16 -12.71 -4.13 -18.87
CA VAL A 16 -12.47 -2.92 -18.05
C VAL A 16 -13.15 -3.02 -16.69
N GLY A 17 -14.35 -3.61 -16.61
CA GLY A 17 -15.06 -3.82 -15.34
C GLY A 17 -14.37 -4.80 -14.38
N PHE A 18 -13.46 -5.65 -14.87
CA PHE A 18 -12.71 -6.61 -14.05
C PHE A 18 -11.35 -6.08 -13.54
N CYS A 19 -10.93 -4.88 -13.96
CA CYS A 19 -9.69 -4.28 -13.47
C CYS A 19 -9.87 -3.77 -12.03
N LYS A 20 -9.35 -4.53 -11.04
CA LYS A 20 -9.25 -4.02 -9.67
C LYS A 20 -8.18 -2.93 -9.60
N THR A 21 -8.52 -1.78 -9.01
CA THR A 21 -7.55 -0.77 -8.62
C THR A 21 -6.72 -1.31 -7.45
N ALA A 22 -5.40 -1.33 -7.59
CA ALA A 22 -4.50 -1.59 -6.47
C ALA A 22 -4.30 -0.27 -5.71
N SER A 23 -4.66 -0.27 -4.43
CA SER A 23 -4.33 0.82 -3.52
C SER A 23 -3.15 0.40 -2.66
N ALA A 24 -2.29 1.34 -2.29
CA ALA A 24 -1.16 1.12 -1.39
C ALA A 24 -1.22 2.12 -0.25
N VAL A 25 -0.84 1.68 0.95
CA VAL A 25 -0.70 2.58 2.09
C VAL A 25 0.39 3.60 1.77
N THR A 26 -0.01 4.86 1.64
CA THR A 26 0.88 5.95 1.25
C THR A 26 1.06 6.87 2.44
N TYR A 27 2.32 7.15 2.79
CA TYR A 27 2.66 8.03 3.89
C TYR A 27 3.39 9.27 3.35
N PRO A 28 3.05 10.48 3.82
CA PRO A 28 3.87 11.65 3.54
C PRO A 28 5.24 11.49 4.21
N LEU A 29 6.31 11.79 3.48
CA LEU A 29 7.64 11.83 4.09
C LEU A 29 7.73 13.00 5.08
N PRO A 30 8.26 12.78 6.29
CA PRO A 30 8.52 13.86 7.23
C PRO A 30 9.54 14.85 6.67
N THR A 31 9.32 16.15 6.92
CA THR A 31 10.21 17.24 6.46
C THR A 31 11.15 17.74 7.56
N ASP A 32 10.94 17.29 8.79
CA ASP A 32 11.68 17.65 10.00
C ASP A 32 12.85 16.71 10.29
N GLY A 33 13.13 15.75 9.41
CA GLY A 33 14.13 14.69 9.61
C GLY A 33 13.66 13.55 10.51
N SER A 34 12.40 13.55 10.97
CA SER A 34 11.82 12.42 11.66
C SER A 34 11.73 11.20 10.73
N ARG A 35 11.79 10.02 11.33
CA ARG A 35 11.58 8.73 10.66
C ARG A 35 10.25 8.08 11.04
N LEU A 36 9.54 8.64 12.03
CA LEU A 36 8.26 8.10 12.48
C LEU A 36 7.15 8.55 11.52
N ILE A 37 6.45 7.58 10.94
CA ILE A 37 5.34 7.82 10.02
C ILE A 37 4.14 6.93 10.37
N GLY A 38 2.97 7.30 9.85
CA GLY A 38 1.72 6.57 10.05
C GLY A 38 1.14 6.74 11.46
N GLN A 39 0.01 6.08 11.68
CA GLN A 39 -0.70 6.06 12.96
C GLN A 39 -1.29 4.68 13.18
N ASN A 40 -1.21 4.17 14.41
CA ASN A 40 -1.86 2.91 14.76
C ASN A 40 -3.37 3.09 14.75
N GLN A 41 -4.08 2.04 14.35
CA GLN A 41 -5.53 1.99 14.44
C GLN A 41 -5.94 0.89 15.40
N VAL A 42 -7.15 1.02 15.93
CA VAL A 42 -7.76 0.01 16.79
C VAL A 42 -9.13 -0.30 16.23
N ILE A 43 -9.40 -1.58 16.03
CA ILE A 43 -10.67 -2.08 15.50
C ILE A 43 -11.26 -3.11 16.45
N THR A 44 -12.57 -3.31 16.38
CA THR A 44 -13.25 -4.37 17.09
C THR A 44 -13.67 -5.43 16.09
N VAL A 45 -13.31 -6.68 16.34
CA VAL A 45 -13.77 -7.83 15.54
C VAL A 45 -15.29 -7.90 15.64
N PRO A 46 -16.02 -7.91 14.49
CA PRO A 46 -17.47 -7.98 14.51
C PRO A 46 -17.99 -9.21 15.27
N GLU A 47 -19.13 -9.05 15.95
CA GLU A 47 -19.82 -10.20 16.56
C GLU A 47 -20.18 -11.23 15.48
N GLY A 48 -20.01 -12.52 15.81
CA GLY A 48 -20.24 -13.61 14.85
C GLY A 48 -19.21 -13.71 13.72
N ASN A 49 -18.01 -13.14 13.90
CA ASN A 49 -16.92 -13.23 12.92
C ASN A 49 -16.64 -14.68 12.48
N THR A 50 -16.49 -14.87 11.18
CA THR A 50 -16.11 -16.13 10.52
C THR A 50 -14.78 -16.03 9.77
N GLN A 51 -14.13 -14.85 9.81
CA GLN A 51 -12.91 -14.56 9.08
C GLN A 51 -11.66 -14.82 9.93
N PRO A 52 -10.56 -15.34 9.33
CA PRO A 52 -9.29 -15.51 10.02
C PRO A 52 -8.57 -14.16 10.25
N LEU A 53 -7.52 -14.15 11.06
CA LEU A 53 -6.71 -12.95 11.29
C LEU A 53 -6.12 -12.39 9.98
N GLU A 54 -5.76 -13.27 9.05
CA GLU A 54 -5.23 -12.91 7.73
C GLU A 54 -6.20 -12.02 6.93
N TYR A 55 -7.51 -12.19 7.10
CA TYR A 55 -8.49 -11.34 6.44
C TYR A 55 -8.34 -9.87 6.89
N PHE A 56 -8.21 -9.65 8.20
CA PHE A 56 -7.98 -8.31 8.74
C PHE A 56 -6.59 -7.79 8.37
N ALA A 57 -5.57 -8.65 8.37
CA ALA A 57 -4.23 -8.27 7.91
C ALA A 57 -4.27 -7.75 6.46
N ALA A 58 -4.92 -8.47 5.55
CA ALA A 58 -5.06 -8.10 4.15
C ALA A 58 -5.86 -6.80 3.96
N GLU A 59 -6.98 -6.63 4.67
CA GLU A 59 -7.82 -5.43 4.62
C GLU A 59 -7.03 -4.16 4.98
N TYR A 60 -6.19 -4.25 6.01
CA TYR A 60 -5.36 -3.13 6.48
C TYR A 60 -3.96 -3.10 5.86
N GLN A 61 -3.70 -3.96 4.87
CA GLN A 61 -2.42 -4.12 4.17
C GLN A 61 -1.22 -4.37 5.10
N MET A 62 -1.45 -5.12 6.18
CA MET A 62 -0.44 -5.54 7.16
C MET A 62 0.00 -6.98 6.92
N GLY A 63 1.23 -7.31 7.30
CA GLY A 63 1.68 -8.70 7.34
C GLY A 63 1.09 -9.44 8.53
N LEU A 64 0.85 -10.75 8.38
CA LEU A 64 0.32 -11.59 9.45
C LEU A 64 1.21 -11.58 10.70
N SER A 65 2.54 -11.58 10.54
CA SER A 65 3.45 -11.54 11.68
C SER A 65 3.35 -10.21 12.44
N ASN A 66 3.19 -9.09 11.73
CA ASN A 66 3.00 -7.79 12.37
C ASN A 66 1.69 -7.77 13.18
N MET A 67 0.62 -8.36 12.66
CA MET A 67 -0.65 -8.48 13.37
C MET A 67 -0.52 -9.36 14.62
N LEU A 68 0.21 -10.47 14.55
CA LEU A 68 0.45 -11.36 15.69
C LEU A 68 1.31 -10.69 16.77
N GLU A 69 2.33 -9.96 16.37
CA GLU A 69 3.21 -9.23 17.28
C GLU A 69 2.46 -8.12 18.03
N ALA A 70 1.58 -7.39 17.32
CA ALA A 70 0.78 -6.32 17.91
C ALA A 70 -0.42 -6.80 18.75
N ASN A 71 -0.81 -8.08 18.61
CA ASN A 71 -1.98 -8.65 19.27
C ASN A 71 -1.64 -10.00 19.95
N PRO A 72 -0.90 -10.00 21.06
CA PRO A 72 -0.50 -11.23 21.73
C PRO A 72 -1.70 -12.08 22.14
N GLY A 73 -1.67 -13.37 21.80
CA GLY A 73 -2.70 -14.33 22.19
C GLY A 73 -4.00 -14.29 21.37
N VAL A 74 -4.04 -13.49 20.28
CA VAL A 74 -5.16 -13.56 19.33
C VAL A 74 -5.17 -14.91 18.61
N ASP A 75 -6.37 -15.47 18.41
CA ASP A 75 -6.55 -16.65 17.57
C ASP A 75 -6.33 -16.27 16.09
N THR A 76 -5.35 -16.90 15.44
CA THR A 76 -5.04 -16.66 14.02
C THR A 76 -6.11 -17.18 13.07
N PHE A 77 -6.77 -18.28 13.42
CA PHE A 77 -7.73 -18.97 12.57
C PHE A 77 -9.12 -18.37 12.69
N LEU A 78 -9.50 -17.94 13.89
CA LEU A 78 -10.80 -17.32 14.12
C LEU A 78 -10.76 -16.34 15.30
N PRO A 79 -10.32 -15.08 15.07
CA PRO A 79 -10.43 -14.03 16.07
C PRO A 79 -11.86 -13.94 16.62
N LYS A 80 -12.00 -14.01 17.94
CA LYS A 80 -13.30 -14.01 18.61
C LYS A 80 -14.01 -12.66 18.40
N GLY A 81 -15.32 -12.69 18.14
CA GLY A 81 -16.16 -11.48 18.14
C GLY A 81 -15.99 -10.65 19.42
N GLY A 82 -15.96 -9.33 19.26
CA GLY A 82 -15.72 -8.38 20.36
C GLY A 82 -14.25 -8.22 20.76
N THR A 83 -13.32 -8.99 20.19
CA THR A 83 -11.88 -8.80 20.41
C THR A 83 -11.43 -7.46 19.82
N VAL A 84 -10.62 -6.73 20.56
CA VAL A 84 -9.99 -5.50 20.09
C VAL A 84 -8.67 -5.87 19.40
N LEU A 85 -8.51 -5.45 18.14
CA LEU A 85 -7.28 -5.63 17.36
C LEU A 85 -6.58 -4.29 17.17
N ASN A 86 -5.30 -4.27 17.50
CA ASN A 86 -4.36 -3.21 17.17
C ASN A 86 -3.83 -3.43 15.75
N ILE A 87 -3.93 -2.40 14.91
CA ILE A 87 -3.40 -2.38 13.55
C ILE A 87 -2.10 -1.56 13.53
N PRO A 88 -0.92 -2.19 13.39
CA PRO A 88 0.39 -1.54 13.54
C PRO A 88 0.81 -0.82 12.25
N GLN A 89 0.11 0.26 11.91
CA GLN A 89 0.40 1.12 10.76
C GLN A 89 1.43 2.22 11.07
N GLN A 90 1.68 2.52 12.34
CA GLN A 90 2.79 3.40 12.71
C GLN A 90 4.12 2.64 12.62
N LEU A 91 5.10 3.23 11.96
CA LEU A 91 6.40 2.61 11.72
C LEU A 91 7.52 3.64 11.67
N ILE A 92 8.75 3.14 11.81
CA ILE A 92 9.97 3.93 11.67
C ILE A 92 10.57 3.61 10.30
N LEU A 93 10.78 4.62 9.46
CA LEU A 93 11.45 4.47 8.17
C LEU A 93 12.85 3.86 8.37
N PRO A 94 13.30 2.94 7.49
CA PRO A 94 14.64 2.37 7.56
C PRO A 94 15.73 3.46 7.53
N ASP A 95 16.88 3.19 8.16
CA ASP A 95 18.02 4.10 8.14
C ASP A 95 18.79 3.96 6.82
N THR A 96 18.14 4.35 5.72
CA THR A 96 18.63 4.18 4.35
C THR A 96 18.33 5.41 3.52
N VAL A 97 18.91 5.48 2.33
CA VAL A 97 18.47 6.47 1.33
C VAL A 97 16.97 6.27 1.01
N HIS A 98 16.23 7.36 0.93
CA HIS A 98 14.81 7.38 0.58
C HIS A 98 14.64 7.47 -0.95
N GLU A 99 15.22 6.52 -1.68
CA GLU A 99 15.18 6.45 -3.15
C GLU A 99 14.87 5.03 -3.62
N GLY A 100 13.97 4.89 -4.60
CA GLY A 100 13.71 3.60 -5.24
C GLY A 100 12.98 2.62 -4.32
N ILE A 101 13.38 1.34 -4.35
CA ILE A 101 12.76 0.27 -3.57
C ILE A 101 13.73 -0.19 -2.48
N ILE A 102 13.27 -0.17 -1.23
CA ILE A 102 13.98 -0.72 -0.07
C ILE A 102 13.16 -1.89 0.48
N ILE A 103 13.80 -3.04 0.69
CA ILE A 103 13.15 -4.24 1.24
C ILE A 103 13.76 -4.52 2.62
N ASN A 104 12.95 -4.44 3.66
CA ASN A 104 13.32 -4.87 5.00
C ASN A 104 12.69 -6.24 5.30
N SER A 105 13.49 -7.30 5.17
CA SER A 105 13.02 -8.66 5.40
C SER A 105 12.68 -8.96 6.85
N ALA A 106 13.29 -8.27 7.83
CA ALA A 106 13.01 -8.49 9.24
C ALA A 106 11.61 -8.00 9.63
N GLU A 107 11.15 -6.93 8.99
CA GLU A 107 9.81 -6.35 9.20
C GLU A 107 8.77 -6.84 8.18
N MET A 108 9.21 -7.61 7.18
CA MET A 108 8.44 -8.04 6.00
C MET A 108 7.81 -6.86 5.23
N ARG A 109 8.54 -5.73 5.13
CA ARG A 109 8.05 -4.50 4.50
C ARG A 109 8.87 -4.13 3.27
N LEU A 110 8.16 -3.65 2.24
CA LEU A 110 8.74 -3.00 1.08
C LEU A 110 8.38 -1.51 1.12
N TYR A 111 9.39 -0.66 1.01
CA TYR A 111 9.26 0.78 0.94
C TYR A 111 9.57 1.22 -0.49
N TYR A 112 8.64 1.95 -1.10
CA TYR A 112 8.84 2.53 -2.44
C TYR A 112 8.83 4.06 -2.35
N TYR A 113 9.97 4.65 -2.70
CA TYR A 113 10.15 6.09 -2.83
C TYR A 113 10.10 6.46 -4.31
N PRO A 114 8.96 6.97 -4.81
CA PRO A 114 8.81 7.30 -6.21
C PRO A 114 9.79 8.40 -6.61
N LYS A 115 10.38 8.27 -7.80
CA LYS A 115 11.18 9.36 -8.36
C LYS A 115 10.28 10.58 -8.52
N ARG A 116 10.74 11.73 -8.04
CA ARG A 116 10.09 12.98 -8.42
C ARG A 116 10.17 13.09 -9.93
N HIS A 117 9.03 13.21 -10.60
CA HIS A 117 9.02 13.72 -11.96
C HIS A 117 9.53 15.16 -11.87
N GLU A 118 10.82 15.35 -12.15
CA GLU A 118 11.30 16.66 -12.55
C GLU A 118 10.47 17.02 -13.79
N HIS A 119 9.54 17.98 -13.64
CA HIS A 119 9.12 18.80 -14.75
C HIS A 119 10.37 19.52 -15.25
N ARG A 120 11.14 18.83 -16.09
CA ARG A 120 12.26 19.40 -16.80
C ARG A 120 11.64 20.33 -17.84
N TYR A 121 11.28 21.54 -17.42
CA TYR A 121 11.24 22.66 -18.33
C TYR A 121 12.65 22.78 -18.88
N ARG A 122 12.90 22.21 -20.06
CA ARG A 122 14.04 22.62 -20.91
C ARG A 122 13.55 23.88 -21.62
N PRO A 123 13.99 25.10 -21.23
CA PRO A 123 13.83 26.21 -22.14
C PRO A 123 14.66 25.85 -23.37
N ALA A 124 13.99 25.67 -24.50
CA ALA A 124 14.62 25.47 -25.79
C ALA A 124 15.66 26.57 -26.04
N ASP A 125 16.86 26.14 -26.47
CA ASP A 125 17.66 26.81 -27.49
C ASP A 125 17.62 28.34 -27.48
N ARG A 126 17.95 28.95 -26.33
CA ARG A 126 18.21 30.39 -26.27
C ARG A 126 19.63 30.63 -25.79
N TYR A 127 20.40 31.22 -26.68
CA TYR A 127 21.79 31.69 -26.57
C TYR A 127 22.91 30.72 -26.97
N ARG A 128 23.09 30.59 -28.29
CA ARG A 128 24.41 30.86 -28.89
C ARG A 128 24.25 31.40 -30.32
N SER A 129 23.76 32.64 -30.43
CA SER A 129 24.40 33.59 -31.36
C SER A 129 25.41 34.40 -30.55
N VAL A 130 26.41 34.96 -31.24
CA VAL A 130 27.53 35.77 -30.74
C VAL A 130 28.75 34.96 -30.24
N ARG A 131 29.53 34.38 -31.15
CA ARG A 131 30.72 35.03 -31.77
C ARG A 131 31.35 34.09 -32.78
#